data_AF-A0A924GL23-F1
#
_entry.id   AF-A0A924GL23-F1
#
_cell.length_a   1.000
_cell.length_b   1.000
_cell.length_c   1.000
_cell.angle_alpha   90.00
_cell.angle_beta   90.00
_cell.angle_gamma   90.00
#
_symmetry.space_group_name_H-M   'P 1'
#
loop_
_entity.id
_entity.type
_entity.pdbx_description
1 polymer ?
#
loop_
_entity_poly.entity_id
_entity_poly.type
_entity_poly.pdbx_seq_one_letter_code
_entity_poly.pdbx_strand_id
1 'polypeptide(L)'
;MSTIETAEIIAALESWSGTAKLSAQELRLASDRLVIALDRDHTLNHVWLVLSVLGRGLPSEAEVREAHRTLLNEGAEALLTQLGRQPALKKVAHRQVELLHDAVIVDVRHTAETDLATGIQRVARETSKRWAQSHDITLVTWTADGLAMRRLLPAERATALDGAAPVHG
;
A
#
# COMPACT_ATOMS: atom_id res chain seq x y z
N MET A 1 3.27 14.64 20.12
CA MET A 1 4.67 14.22 20.32
C MET A 1 4.95 13.01 19.42
N SER A 2 4.71 13.10 18.10
CA SER A 2 4.39 11.91 17.28
C SER A 2 4.92 11.91 15.83
N THR A 3 5.58 12.97 15.36
CA THR A 3 5.98 13.10 13.95
C THR A 3 7.39 12.60 13.65
N ILE A 4 8.30 12.64 14.64
CA ILE A 4 9.71 12.26 14.44
C ILE A 4 9.86 10.72 14.46
N GLU A 5 9.11 10.02 15.32
CA GLU A 5 9.21 8.56 15.50
C GLU A 5 8.62 7.79 14.30
N THR A 6 7.50 8.27 13.75
CA THR A 6 6.96 7.76 12.48
C THR A 6 7.94 7.97 11.31
N ALA A 7 8.79 8.99 11.34
CA ALA A 7 9.74 9.26 10.28
C ALA A 7 10.87 8.21 10.20
N GLU A 8 11.33 7.65 11.33
CA GLU A 8 12.35 6.59 11.32
C GLU A 8 11.82 5.29 10.68
N ILE A 9 10.58 4.91 11.02
CA ILE A 9 9.93 3.72 10.46
C ILE A 9 9.65 3.93 8.97
N ILE A 10 9.12 5.09 8.59
CA ILE A 10 8.90 5.44 7.19
C ILE A 10 10.22 5.37 6.40
N ALA A 11 11.30 6.01 6.89
CA ALA A 11 12.59 6.00 6.22
C ALA A 11 13.19 4.58 6.10
N ALA A 12 12.96 3.71 7.08
CA ALA A 12 13.34 2.30 6.99
C ALA A 12 12.52 1.57 5.90
N LEU A 13 11.21 1.85 5.81
CA LEU A 13 10.31 1.26 4.83
C LEU A 13 10.48 1.80 3.40
N GLU A 14 10.95 3.03 3.21
CA GLU A 14 11.25 3.59 1.90
C GLU A 14 12.26 2.73 1.12
N SER A 15 13.18 2.07 1.83
CA SER A 15 14.13 1.14 1.21
C SER A 15 13.44 -0.04 0.53
N TRP A 16 12.21 -0.38 0.94
CA TRP A 16 11.39 -1.45 0.39
C TRP A 16 10.40 -0.96 -0.69
N SER A 17 10.36 0.35 -0.95
CA SER A 17 9.53 0.95 -1.99
C SER A 17 10.17 0.80 -3.38
N GLY A 18 9.32 0.74 -4.40
CA GLY A 18 9.74 0.76 -5.80
C GLY A 18 10.02 -0.62 -6.43
N THR A 19 10.78 -0.58 -7.55
CA THR A 19 10.95 -1.70 -8.49
C THR A 19 12.34 -2.35 -8.41
N ALA A 20 13.28 -1.71 -7.72
CA ALA A 20 14.66 -2.16 -7.64
C ALA A 20 14.74 -3.41 -6.74
N LYS A 21 15.43 -4.44 -7.23
CA LYS A 21 15.83 -5.56 -6.38
C LYS A 21 16.94 -5.08 -5.46
N LEU A 22 16.65 -5.00 -4.17
CA LEU A 22 17.67 -4.81 -3.14
C LEU A 22 18.66 -5.97 -3.15
N SER A 23 19.95 -5.67 -3.03
CA SER A 23 20.98 -6.66 -2.74
C SER A 23 20.76 -7.27 -1.35
N ALA A 24 21.38 -8.43 -1.09
CA ALA A 24 21.31 -9.08 0.22
C ALA A 24 21.85 -8.18 1.35
N GLN A 25 22.83 -7.33 1.07
CA GLN A 25 23.38 -6.39 2.05
C GLN A 25 22.40 -5.25 2.33
N GLU A 26 21.79 -4.66 1.31
CA GLU A 26 20.79 -3.61 1.47
C GLU A 26 19.54 -4.09 2.21
N LEU A 27 19.09 -5.32 1.92
CA LEU A 27 17.99 -5.96 2.64
C LEU A 27 18.29 -6.13 4.13
N ARG A 28 19.50 -6.57 4.48
CA ARG A 28 19.93 -6.69 5.88
C ARG A 28 19.93 -5.32 6.57
N LEU A 29 20.58 -4.32 5.97
CA LEU A 29 20.62 -2.96 6.52
C LEU A 29 19.23 -2.33 6.66
N ALA A 30 18.31 -2.60 5.73
CA ALA A 30 16.93 -2.13 5.83
C ALA A 30 16.15 -2.88 6.94
N SER A 31 16.37 -4.19 7.09
CA SER A 31 15.76 -4.99 8.16
C SER A 31 16.26 -4.56 9.54
N ASP A 32 17.57 -4.39 9.72
CA ASP A 32 18.19 -3.97 10.99
C ASP A 32 17.66 -2.60 11.43
N ARG A 33 17.57 -1.64 10.50
CA ARG A 33 16.98 -0.32 10.77
C ARG A 33 15.52 -0.42 11.19
N LEU A 34 14.75 -1.29 10.53
CA LEU A 34 13.34 -1.48 10.86
C LEU A 34 13.15 -2.12 12.24
N VAL A 35 13.98 -3.11 12.60
CA VAL A 35 14.00 -3.73 13.93
C VAL A 35 14.25 -2.67 15.00
N ILE A 36 15.32 -1.87 14.84
CA ILE A 36 15.66 -0.81 15.79
C ILE A 36 14.52 0.20 15.94
N ALA A 37 13.88 0.60 14.83
CA ALA A 37 12.79 1.58 14.86
C ALA A 37 11.54 1.01 15.55
N LEU A 38 11.15 -0.23 15.25
CA LEU A 38 9.98 -0.87 15.86
C LEU A 38 10.17 -1.17 17.35
N ASP A 39 11.36 -1.58 17.77
CA ASP A 39 11.62 -1.83 19.20
C ASP A 39 11.54 -0.54 20.03
N ARG A 40 11.81 0.62 19.41
CA ARG A 40 11.65 1.94 20.05
C ARG A 40 10.19 2.39 20.09
N ASP A 41 9.44 2.22 18.99
CA ASP A 41 8.05 2.63 18.89
C ASP A 41 7.22 1.71 17.98
N HIS A 42 6.19 1.09 18.54
CA HIS A 42 5.41 0.04 17.90
C HIS A 42 3.90 0.19 18.06
N THR A 43 3.34 1.35 17.72
CA THR A 43 1.87 1.48 17.63
C THR A 43 1.24 0.49 16.64
N LEU A 44 -0.05 0.20 16.79
CA LEU A 44 -0.81 -0.60 15.82
C LEU A 44 -0.73 -0.03 14.39
N ASN A 45 -0.62 1.30 14.25
CA ASN A 45 -0.47 1.95 12.94
C ASN A 45 0.90 1.64 12.32
N HIS A 46 1.97 1.63 13.12
CA HIS A 46 3.31 1.24 12.68
C HIS A 46 3.33 -0.22 12.25
N VAL A 47 2.73 -1.12 13.04
CA VAL A 47 2.62 -2.54 12.68
C VAL A 47 1.81 -2.71 11.39
N TRP A 48 0.67 -2.03 11.27
CA TRP A 48 -0.13 -2.06 10.04
C TRP A 48 0.68 -1.61 8.82
N LEU A 49 1.46 -0.52 8.95
CA LEU A 49 2.27 -0.01 7.85
C LEU A 49 3.38 -1.00 7.45
N VAL A 50 4.09 -1.58 8.42
CA VAL A 50 5.13 -2.58 8.18
C VAL A 50 4.57 -3.82 7.49
N LEU A 51 3.45 -4.35 7.99
CA LEU A 51 2.75 -5.47 7.37
C LEU A 51 2.29 -5.11 5.96
N SER A 52 1.81 -3.88 5.74
CA SER A 52 1.36 -3.45 4.41
C SER A 52 2.49 -3.44 3.38
N VAL A 53 3.66 -2.92 3.78
CA VAL A 53 4.82 -2.78 2.89
C VAL A 53 5.51 -4.13 2.66
N LEU A 54 5.86 -4.86 3.72
CA LEU A 54 6.54 -6.15 3.59
C LEU A 54 5.60 -7.23 3.05
N GLY A 55 4.31 -7.15 3.40
CA GLY A 55 3.24 -8.02 2.95
C GLY A 55 2.76 -7.76 1.52
N ARG A 56 3.08 -6.58 0.97
CA ARG A 56 2.65 -6.13 -0.38
C ARG A 56 1.13 -6.20 -0.57
N GLY A 57 0.39 -5.84 0.48
CA GLY A 57 -1.06 -5.88 0.55
C GLY A 57 -1.56 -5.39 1.90
N LEU A 58 -2.82 -4.97 1.97
CA LEU A 58 -3.43 -4.40 3.15
C LEU A 58 -3.77 -5.53 4.14
N PRO A 59 -3.17 -5.54 5.34
CA PRO A 59 -3.46 -6.56 6.35
C PRO A 59 -4.85 -6.33 6.95
N SER A 60 -5.49 -7.41 7.34
CA SER A 60 -6.68 -7.39 8.17
C SER A 60 -6.37 -6.94 9.60
N GLU A 61 -7.39 -6.48 10.32
CA GLU A 61 -7.24 -6.10 11.74
C GLU A 61 -6.69 -7.26 12.59
N ALA A 62 -7.13 -8.49 12.31
CA ALA A 62 -6.68 -9.67 13.03
C ALA A 62 -5.18 -9.93 12.83
N GLU A 63 -4.67 -9.78 11.60
CA GLU A 63 -3.25 -9.92 11.30
C GLU A 63 -2.41 -8.84 11.99
N VAL A 64 -2.88 -7.60 12.02
CA VAL A 64 -2.18 -6.50 12.73
C VAL A 64 -2.11 -6.77 14.23
N ARG A 65 -3.23 -7.17 14.85
CA ARG A 65 -3.28 -7.46 16.29
C ARG A 65 -2.38 -8.63 16.65
N GLU A 66 -2.34 -9.66 15.81
CA GLU A 66 -1.46 -10.80 16.01
C GLU A 66 0.01 -10.41 15.89
N ALA A 67 0.38 -9.69 14.84
CA ALA A 67 1.74 -9.22 14.63
C ALA A 67 2.21 -8.29 15.76
N HIS A 68 1.33 -7.40 16.23
CA HIS A 68 1.62 -6.52 17.35
C HIS A 68 1.83 -7.31 18.65
N ARG A 69 1.06 -8.39 18.86
CA ARG A 69 1.27 -9.30 19.99
C ARG A 69 2.61 -10.04 19.90
N THR A 70 2.99 -10.53 18.72
CA THR A 70 4.32 -11.12 18.49
C THR A 70 5.41 -10.11 18.81
N LEU A 71 5.29 -8.88 18.31
CA LEU A 71 6.24 -7.79 18.55
C LEU A 71 6.41 -7.48 20.04
N LEU A 72 5.32 -7.41 20.80
CA LEU A 72 5.36 -7.14 22.25
C LEU A 72 5.97 -8.29 23.06
N ASN A 73 5.76 -9.55 22.63
CA ASN A 73 6.18 -10.72 23.40
C ASN A 73 7.57 -11.23 23.02
N GLU A 74 7.94 -11.12 21.75
CA GLU A 74 9.11 -11.75 21.14
C GLU A 74 10.07 -10.75 20.47
N GLY A 75 9.66 -9.48 20.32
CA GLY A 75 10.46 -8.41 19.71
C GLY A 75 10.33 -8.32 18.18
N ALA A 76 10.89 -7.25 17.60
CA ALA A 76 10.75 -6.96 16.17
C ALA A 76 11.44 -7.99 15.27
N GLU A 77 12.58 -8.53 15.68
CA GLU A 77 13.30 -9.55 14.92
C GLU A 77 12.47 -10.82 14.70
N ALA A 78 11.73 -11.26 15.73
CA ALA A 78 10.83 -12.40 15.65
C ALA A 78 9.69 -12.14 14.65
N LEU A 79 9.08 -10.95 14.69
CA LEU A 79 8.04 -10.53 13.75
C LEU A 79 8.56 -10.55 12.29
N LEU A 80 9.70 -9.93 12.01
CA LEU A 80 10.27 -9.90 10.65
C LEU A 80 10.63 -11.30 10.15
N THR A 81 11.18 -12.15 11.03
CA THR A 81 11.48 -13.55 10.70
C THR A 81 10.22 -14.34 10.36
N GLN A 82 9.14 -14.15 11.13
CA GLN A 82 7.85 -14.78 10.87
C GLN A 82 7.28 -14.34 9.52
N LEU A 83 7.32 -13.03 9.21
CA LEU A 83 6.88 -12.50 7.92
C LEU A 83 7.65 -13.12 6.76
N GLY A 84 8.98 -13.14 6.81
CA GLY A 84 9.83 -13.71 5.75
C GLY A 84 9.57 -15.20 5.46
N ARG A 85 8.96 -15.94 6.41
CA ARG A 85 8.61 -17.36 6.25
C ARG A 85 7.23 -17.59 5.66
N GLN A 86 6.38 -16.57 5.56
CA GLN A 86 5.01 -16.73 5.09
C GLN A 86 4.96 -17.12 3.60
N PRO A 87 4.40 -18.28 3.24
CA PRO A 87 4.30 -18.70 1.83
C PRO A 87 3.48 -17.74 0.96
N ALA A 88 2.51 -17.04 1.57
CA ALA A 88 1.67 -16.07 0.89
C ALA A 88 2.49 -14.93 0.25
N LEU A 89 3.60 -14.52 0.87
CA LEU A 89 4.48 -13.48 0.31
C LEU A 89 5.07 -13.87 -1.04
N LYS A 90 5.30 -15.17 -1.28
CA LYS A 90 5.80 -15.64 -2.58
C LYS A 90 4.78 -15.40 -3.70
N LYS A 91 3.48 -15.50 -3.39
CA LYS A 91 2.40 -15.30 -4.38
C LYS A 91 2.30 -13.83 -4.81
N VAL A 92 2.60 -12.91 -3.90
CA VAL A 92 2.52 -11.46 -4.12
C VAL A 92 3.88 -10.80 -4.34
N ALA A 93 4.95 -11.57 -4.45
CA ALA A 93 6.32 -11.05 -4.63
C ALA A 93 6.49 -10.20 -5.91
N HIS A 94 5.60 -10.36 -6.89
CA HIS A 94 5.57 -9.57 -8.12
C HIS A 94 4.96 -8.17 -7.92
N ARG A 95 4.22 -7.93 -6.83
CA ARG A 95 3.62 -6.62 -6.55
C ARG A 95 4.69 -5.62 -6.16
N GLN A 96 4.56 -4.40 -6.64
CA GLN A 96 5.41 -3.29 -6.22
C GLN A 96 4.68 -2.49 -5.15
N VAL A 97 5.43 -1.96 -4.19
CA VAL A 97 4.90 -1.10 -3.14
C VAL A 97 5.42 0.31 -3.38
N GLU A 98 4.53 1.28 -3.30
CA GLU A 98 4.84 2.69 -3.38
C GLU A 98 4.39 3.34 -2.07
N LEU A 99 5.31 4.01 -1.38
CA LEU A 99 4.96 4.85 -0.24
C LEU A 99 4.68 6.26 -0.78
N LEU A 100 3.47 6.74 -0.54
CA LEU A 100 3.04 8.08 -0.95
C LEU A 100 3.00 8.98 0.28
N HIS A 101 3.66 10.13 0.20
CA HIS A 101 3.69 11.15 1.24
C HIS A 101 2.83 12.33 0.83
N ASP A 102 2.06 12.87 1.77
CA ASP A 102 1.20 14.05 1.56
C ASP A 102 0.32 13.96 0.31
N ALA A 103 -0.10 12.74 -0.05
CA ALA A 103 -0.82 12.46 -1.28
C ALA A 103 -2.31 12.25 -1.02
N VAL A 104 -3.13 12.77 -1.94
CA VAL A 104 -4.55 12.45 -2.01
C VAL A 104 -4.74 11.23 -2.89
N ILE A 105 -5.26 10.15 -2.30
CA ILE A 105 -5.58 8.90 -3.00
C ILE A 105 -7.09 8.84 -3.22
N VAL A 106 -7.51 8.59 -4.47
CA VAL A 106 -8.92 8.45 -4.83
C VAL A 106 -9.15 7.09 -5.48
N ASP A 107 -9.90 6.24 -4.78
CA ASP A 107 -10.36 4.96 -5.34
C ASP A 107 -11.51 5.20 -6.31
N VAL A 108 -11.30 4.76 -7.55
CA VAL A 108 -12.26 4.90 -8.64
C VAL A 108 -12.53 3.56 -9.32
N ARG A 109 -12.31 2.44 -8.63
CA ARG A 109 -12.45 1.07 -9.16
C ARG A 109 -13.68 0.90 -10.04
N HIS A 110 -14.85 1.23 -9.49
CA HIS A 110 -16.09 0.96 -10.20
C HIS A 110 -16.21 1.79 -11.49
N THR A 111 -15.90 3.09 -11.44
CA THR A 111 -15.93 3.96 -12.62
C THR A 111 -14.84 3.63 -13.64
N ALA A 112 -13.77 2.95 -13.23
CA ALA A 112 -12.66 2.49 -14.07
C ALA A 112 -12.95 1.16 -14.79
N GLU A 113 -13.81 0.32 -14.20
CA GLU A 113 -14.12 -1.01 -14.73
C GLU A 113 -15.37 -1.03 -15.63
N THR A 114 -16.20 0.02 -15.60
CA THR A 114 -17.42 0.10 -16.42
C THR A 114 -17.66 1.49 -17.04
N ASP A 115 -18.20 1.48 -18.26
CA ASP A 115 -18.78 2.63 -18.95
C ASP A 115 -20.24 2.88 -18.54
N LEU A 116 -20.91 1.89 -17.97
CA LEU A 116 -22.26 2.03 -17.43
C LEU A 116 -22.23 2.98 -16.24
N ALA A 117 -22.97 4.07 -16.35
CA ALA A 117 -23.07 5.06 -15.29
C ALA A 117 -24.54 5.32 -14.91
N THR A 118 -24.93 4.83 -13.74
CA THR A 118 -26.09 5.29 -12.96
C THR A 118 -25.87 6.71 -12.45
N GLY A 119 -26.88 7.31 -11.81
CA GLY A 119 -26.79 8.67 -11.28
C GLY A 119 -25.58 8.89 -10.36
N ILE A 120 -25.33 7.97 -9.41
CA ILE A 120 -24.20 8.10 -8.48
C ILE A 120 -22.84 7.93 -9.17
N GLN A 121 -22.74 7.03 -10.14
CA GLN A 121 -21.50 6.79 -10.89
C GLN A 121 -21.14 7.99 -11.79
N ARG A 122 -22.13 8.67 -12.39
CA ARG A 122 -21.90 9.93 -13.12
C ARG A 122 -21.36 11.02 -12.21
N VAL A 123 -21.90 11.17 -11.00
CA VAL A 123 -21.42 12.14 -10.02
C VAL A 123 -19.99 11.81 -9.58
N ALA A 124 -19.70 10.54 -9.27
CA ALA A 124 -18.35 10.10 -8.90
C ALA A 124 -17.33 10.38 -10.01
N ARG A 125 -17.70 10.08 -11.27
CA ARG A 125 -16.88 10.34 -12.46
C ARG A 125 -16.61 11.84 -12.64
N GLU A 126 -17.65 12.66 -12.65
CA GLU A 126 -17.52 14.11 -12.82
C GLU A 126 -16.74 14.76 -11.68
N THR A 127 -16.94 14.30 -10.44
CA THR A 127 -16.20 14.78 -9.27
C THR A 127 -14.72 14.45 -9.41
N SER A 128 -14.39 13.19 -9.71
CA SER A 128 -13.00 12.73 -9.88
C SER A 128 -12.32 13.44 -11.05
N LYS A 129 -13.03 13.65 -12.17
CA LYS A 129 -12.52 14.37 -13.35
C LYS A 129 -12.18 15.83 -13.02
N ARG A 130 -13.10 16.57 -12.41
CA ARG A 130 -12.87 17.98 -12.04
C ARG A 130 -11.78 18.11 -10.99
N TRP A 131 -11.70 17.16 -10.06
CA TRP A 131 -10.66 17.15 -9.05
C TRP A 131 -9.28 16.92 -9.67
N ALA A 132 -9.15 15.91 -10.56
CA ALA A 132 -7.91 15.61 -11.28
C ALA A 132 -7.44 16.74 -12.21
N GLN A 133 -8.32 17.63 -12.65
CA GLN A 133 -7.97 18.79 -13.48
C GLN A 133 -7.38 19.95 -12.68
N SER A 134 -7.69 20.03 -11.38
CA SER A 134 -7.39 21.19 -10.54
C SER A 134 -6.44 20.87 -9.39
N HIS A 135 -6.24 19.60 -9.07
CA HIS A 135 -5.42 19.13 -7.95
C HIS A 135 -4.58 17.94 -8.37
N ASP A 136 -3.43 17.79 -7.71
CA ASP A 136 -2.60 16.60 -7.83
C ASP A 136 -3.21 15.47 -6.97
N ILE A 137 -3.80 14.48 -7.65
CA ILE A 137 -4.43 13.32 -7.00
C ILE A 137 -3.94 12.03 -7.65
N THR A 138 -3.73 11.01 -6.82
CA THR A 138 -3.40 9.67 -7.27
C THR A 138 -4.67 8.83 -7.37
N LEU A 139 -5.11 8.58 -8.60
CA LEU A 139 -6.24 7.70 -8.86
C LEU A 139 -5.79 6.23 -8.79
N VAL A 140 -6.51 5.44 -8.01
CA VAL A 140 -6.21 4.02 -7.80
C VAL A 140 -7.43 3.15 -8.08
N THR A 141 -7.16 1.87 -8.27
CA THR A 141 -8.15 0.79 -8.27
C THR A 141 -7.62 -0.36 -7.41
N TRP A 142 -8.50 -1.30 -7.06
CA TRP A 142 -8.11 -2.49 -6.31
C TRP A 142 -7.51 -3.55 -7.22
N THR A 143 -6.61 -4.37 -6.66
CA THR A 143 -6.22 -5.63 -7.28
C THR A 143 -7.41 -6.58 -7.35
N ALA A 144 -7.38 -7.53 -8.28
CA ALA A 144 -8.49 -8.45 -8.50
C ALA A 144 -8.89 -9.25 -7.25
N ASP A 145 -7.90 -9.59 -6.41
CA ASP A 145 -8.11 -10.28 -5.14
C ASP A 145 -8.54 -9.36 -3.97
N GLY A 146 -8.64 -8.05 -4.20
CA GLY A 146 -9.08 -7.07 -3.20
C GLY A 146 -8.09 -6.85 -2.05
N LEU A 147 -6.85 -7.33 -2.17
CA LEU A 147 -5.86 -7.26 -1.09
C LEU A 147 -4.91 -6.07 -1.22
N ALA A 148 -4.91 -5.33 -2.32
CA ALA A 148 -4.06 -4.17 -2.50
C ALA A 148 -4.70 -3.14 -3.43
N MET A 149 -4.19 -1.92 -3.41
CA MET A 149 -4.51 -0.88 -4.39
C MET A 149 -3.34 -0.73 -5.37
N ARG A 150 -3.65 -0.33 -6.60
CA ARG A 150 -2.68 0.00 -7.64
C ARG A 150 -3.11 1.25 -8.40
N ARG A 151 -2.14 1.95 -8.99
CA ARG A 151 -2.44 3.02 -9.95
C ARG A 151 -3.24 2.46 -11.13
N LEU A 152 -4.10 3.31 -11.69
CA LEU A 152 -4.80 3.01 -12.93
C LEU A 152 -3.82 2.92 -14.09
N LEU A 153 -4.08 1.98 -14.99
CA LEU A 153 -3.51 1.99 -16.34
C LEU A 153 -4.10 3.16 -17.15
N PRO A 154 -3.41 3.65 -18.20
CA PRO A 154 -3.91 4.75 -19.01
C PRO A 154 -5.33 4.55 -19.55
N ALA A 155 -5.65 3.33 -20.00
CA ALA A 155 -6.98 2.98 -20.48
C ALA A 155 -8.04 3.04 -19.37
N GLU A 156 -7.74 2.47 -18.21
CA GLU A 156 -8.63 2.50 -17.04
C GLU A 156 -8.84 3.91 -16.53
N ARG A 157 -7.83 4.79 -16.64
CA ARG A 157 -7.98 6.22 -16.32
C ARG A 157 -8.95 6.91 -17.29
N ALA A 158 -8.85 6.63 -18.58
CA ALA A 158 -9.79 7.16 -19.58
C ALA A 158 -11.22 6.65 -19.32
N THR A 159 -11.37 5.36 -18.99
CA THR A 159 -12.65 4.82 -18.55
C THR A 159 -13.13 5.51 -17.28
N ALA A 160 -12.29 5.66 -16.24
CA ALA A 160 -12.60 6.26 -14.95
C ALA A 160 -12.99 7.73 -14.99
N LEU A 161 -12.41 8.52 -15.88
CA LEU A 161 -12.66 9.96 -15.94
C LEU A 161 -13.63 10.35 -17.04
N ASP A 162 -13.58 9.66 -18.18
CA ASP A 162 -14.30 10.07 -19.39
C ASP A 162 -15.39 9.08 -19.82
N GLY A 163 -15.46 7.90 -19.19
CA GLY A 163 -16.43 6.87 -19.56
C GLY A 163 -16.09 6.18 -20.89
N ALA A 164 -14.81 6.18 -21.29
CA ALA A 164 -14.35 5.38 -22.42
C ALA A 164 -14.64 3.88 -22.19
N ALA A 165 -14.89 3.14 -23.27
CA ALA A 165 -15.15 1.70 -23.20
C ALA A 165 -14.03 0.98 -22.41
N PRO A 166 -14.36 0.11 -21.44
CA PRO A 166 -13.37 -0.59 -20.63
C PRO A 166 -12.48 -1.47 -21.52
N VAL A 167 -11.19 -1.50 -21.21
CA VAL A 167 -10.26 -2.46 -21.80
C VAL A 167 -10.10 -3.60 -20.80
N HIS A 168 -10.66 -4.77 -21.11
CA HIS A 168 -10.39 -5.98 -20.34
C HIS A 168 -9.00 -6.49 -20.74
N GLY A 169 -8.02 -6.24 -19.86
CA GLY A 169 -6.67 -6.82 -19.95
C GLY A 169 -6.62 -8.23 -19.38
#